data_AF-A0A970L2M9-F1
#
_entry.id   AF-A0A970L2M9-F1
#
_cell.length_a   1.000
_cell.length_b   1.000
_cell.length_c   1.000
_cell.angle_alpha   90.00
_cell.angle_beta   90.00
_cell.angle_gamma   90.00
#
_symmetry.space_group_name_H-M   'P 1'
#
loop_
_entity.id
_entity.type
_entity.pdbx_description
1 polymer ?
#
loop_
_entity_poly.entity_id
_entity_poly.type
_entity_poly.pdbx_seq_one_letter_code
_entity_poly.pdbx_strand_id
1 'polypeptide(L)'
;MRRNTFIVPLAMLLFLALSAAAAVAQEVTPEVAYNRLFTEPIQAEWFSSDILAQISVDDWEEIVAQFAALLGRFERVEQTGPINYNLIFEQGRMESQLALGPDGKIIGIWFNAPELTVGSLDGAVEEFDELPGKVSLLVIKDQAVLAARNEHEPLAVGSAFKLAILAALKDLVAAGVLAWDNVVTLEAGDKSLPTGMLQDWPEGTALTLETLAALMISISDNTATDALLRVVGRELVEQYAPRNVPFLSTREVFTLNNPDNAELLAAFRAGDVAEKRALLTQLAEAQLPHPGVFTEPPKAMDVEWHFSTFELANLIFYVHDLPLMSINPGLAS
;
A
#
# COMPACT_ATOMS: atom_id res chain seq x y z
N MET A 1 28.87 13.05 0.27
CA MET A 1 27.59 12.95 0.98
C MET A 1 26.54 12.57 -0.06
N ARG A 2 26.39 11.26 -0.32
CA ARG A 2 25.46 10.76 -1.34
C ARG A 2 24.05 10.87 -0.78
N ARG A 3 23.21 11.69 -1.40
CA ARG A 3 21.77 11.72 -1.12
C ARG A 3 21.19 10.42 -1.67
N ASN A 4 20.71 9.54 -0.78
CA ASN A 4 19.76 8.51 -1.18
C ASN A 4 18.45 9.23 -1.47
N THR A 5 18.22 9.55 -2.74
CA THR A 5 16.91 10.00 -3.21
C THR A 5 16.03 8.76 -3.23
N PHE A 6 15.08 8.71 -2.29
CA PHE A 6 14.02 7.72 -2.30
C PHE A 6 13.26 7.80 -3.63
N ILE A 7 12.87 6.63 -4.15
CA ILE A 7 11.98 6.45 -5.30
C ILE A 7 10.71 7.24 -5.02
N VAL A 8 10.56 8.40 -5.66
CA VAL A 8 9.24 9.01 -5.84
C VAL A 8 8.74 8.48 -7.18
N PRO A 9 7.63 7.73 -7.23
CA PRO A 9 7.03 7.36 -8.50
C PRO A 9 6.53 8.67 -9.13
N LEU A 10 7.28 9.20 -10.09
CA LEU A 10 6.84 10.35 -10.86
C LEU A 10 5.83 9.85 -11.91
N ALA A 11 4.58 9.76 -11.51
CA ALA A 11 3.46 9.51 -12.40
C ALA A 11 3.11 10.82 -13.13
N MET A 12 3.60 10.99 -14.37
CA MET A 12 3.06 11.97 -15.31
C MET A 12 2.29 11.24 -16.42
N LEU A 13 0.97 11.41 -16.42
CA LEU A 13 0.09 11.01 -17.53
C LEU A 13 -0.08 12.21 -18.47
N LEU A 14 0.40 12.10 -19.71
CA LEU A 14 -0.01 13.01 -20.79
C LEU A 14 -0.44 12.18 -22.01
N PHE A 15 -1.74 11.90 -22.13
CA PHE A 15 -2.32 11.34 -23.36
C PHE A 15 -2.88 12.47 -24.21
N LEU A 16 -2.16 12.85 -25.27
CA LEU A 16 -2.73 13.64 -26.36
C LEU A 16 -3.31 12.69 -27.40
N ALA A 17 -4.63 12.55 -27.41
CA ALA A 17 -5.35 11.84 -28.46
C ALA A 17 -5.32 12.67 -29.74
N LEU A 18 -4.67 12.20 -30.80
CA LEU A 18 -4.91 12.72 -32.15
C LEU A 18 -4.77 11.66 -33.25
N SER A 19 -5.64 11.85 -34.22
CA SER A 19 -6.05 10.96 -35.31
C SER A 19 -4.96 10.58 -36.30
N ALA A 20 -5.04 9.34 -36.76
CA ALA A 20 -4.17 8.76 -37.78
C ALA A 20 -4.23 9.51 -39.12
N ALA A 21 -3.08 9.96 -39.59
CA ALA A 21 -2.80 10.16 -41.01
C ALA A 21 -1.41 9.58 -41.30
N ALA A 22 -1.38 8.55 -42.16
CA ALA A 22 -0.19 7.80 -42.51
C ALA A 22 0.72 8.60 -43.45
N ALA A 23 2.00 8.69 -43.11
CA ALA A 23 3.07 9.04 -44.02
C ALA A 23 4.24 8.07 -43.80
N VAL A 24 4.65 7.40 -44.87
CA VAL A 24 5.66 6.33 -44.88
C VAL A 24 7.05 6.95 -44.72
N ALA A 25 7.53 7.05 -43.49
CA ALA A 25 8.93 7.24 -43.13
C ALA A 25 9.34 6.03 -42.28
N GLN A 26 10.54 5.48 -42.53
CA GLN A 26 11.15 4.32 -41.88
C GLN A 26 10.55 4.07 -40.48
N GLU A 27 9.57 3.15 -40.39
CA GLU A 27 8.67 3.08 -39.24
C GLU A 27 9.49 2.71 -37.99
N VAL A 28 9.83 3.71 -37.18
CA VAL A 28 10.28 3.47 -35.83
C VAL A 28 9.12 2.78 -35.15
N THR A 29 9.29 1.51 -34.81
CA THR A 29 8.31 0.78 -34.00
C THR A 29 8.60 1.03 -32.51
N PRO A 30 7.63 0.78 -31.62
CA PRO A 30 7.85 0.81 -30.18
C PRO A 30 9.03 -0.06 -29.75
N GLU A 31 9.21 -1.23 -30.35
CA GLU A 31 10.33 -2.11 -30.06
C GLU A 31 11.67 -1.49 -30.42
N VAL A 32 11.77 -0.85 -31.59
CA VAL A 32 12.98 -0.11 -31.99
C VAL A 32 13.24 1.06 -31.02
N ALA A 33 12.18 1.76 -30.61
CA ALA A 33 12.28 2.88 -29.67
C ALA A 33 12.77 2.45 -28.29
N TYR A 34 12.30 1.32 -27.76
CA TYR A 34 12.80 0.76 -26.49
C TYR A 34 14.24 0.28 -26.61
N ASN A 35 14.57 -0.45 -27.69
CA ASN A 35 15.94 -0.94 -27.89
C ASN A 35 16.94 0.23 -27.86
N ARG A 36 16.75 1.27 -28.69
CA ARG A 36 17.65 2.43 -28.69
C ARG A 36 17.70 3.15 -27.34
N LEU A 37 16.55 3.27 -26.65
CA LEU A 37 16.48 3.98 -25.36
C LEU A 37 17.36 3.30 -24.29
N PHE A 38 17.45 1.97 -24.30
CA PHE A 38 18.21 1.21 -23.31
C PHE A 38 19.60 0.75 -23.78
N THR A 39 19.94 0.89 -25.07
CA THR A 39 21.23 0.41 -25.61
C THR A 39 22.09 1.49 -26.26
N GLU A 40 21.57 2.68 -26.51
CA GLU A 40 22.27 3.76 -27.22
C GLU A 40 22.25 5.09 -26.43
N PRO A 41 23.22 6.00 -26.63
CA PRO A 41 23.18 7.33 -26.04
C PRO A 41 21.94 8.12 -26.47
N ILE A 42 21.20 8.67 -25.51
CA ILE A 42 19.87 9.23 -25.77
C ILE A 42 19.98 10.51 -26.61
N GLN A 43 19.23 10.56 -27.71
CA GLN A 43 19.20 11.72 -28.60
C GLN A 43 17.87 12.48 -28.49
N ALA A 44 17.92 13.81 -28.49
CA ALA A 44 16.74 14.66 -28.40
C ALA A 44 15.76 14.40 -29.56
N GLU A 45 16.26 14.07 -30.74
CA GLU A 45 15.47 13.84 -31.95
C GLU A 45 14.51 12.64 -31.83
N TRP A 46 14.71 11.77 -30.85
CA TRP A 46 13.82 10.62 -30.59
C TRP A 46 12.50 11.02 -29.93
N PHE A 47 12.41 12.22 -29.36
CA PHE A 47 11.27 12.67 -28.57
C PHE A 47 10.56 13.85 -29.24
N SER A 48 9.26 13.97 -29.00
CA SER A 48 8.52 15.18 -29.39
C SER A 48 9.00 16.38 -28.57
N SER A 49 8.78 17.58 -29.11
CA SER A 49 9.07 18.83 -28.38
C SER A 49 8.31 18.93 -27.05
N ASP A 50 7.10 18.36 -26.99
CA ASP A 50 6.24 18.41 -25.80
C ASP A 50 6.78 17.51 -24.67
N ILE A 51 7.39 16.36 -25.01
CA ILE A 51 8.07 15.51 -24.03
C ILE A 51 9.35 16.19 -23.54
N LEU A 52 10.16 16.74 -24.44
CA LEU A 52 11.41 17.42 -24.07
C LEU A 52 11.19 18.70 -23.25
N ALA A 53 10.02 19.32 -23.35
CA ALA A 53 9.65 20.45 -22.51
C ALA A 53 9.37 20.04 -21.04
N GLN A 54 9.11 18.76 -20.78
CA GLN A 54 8.80 18.23 -19.45
C GLN A 54 9.97 17.49 -18.82
N ILE A 55 10.71 16.71 -19.62
CA ILE A 55 11.83 15.88 -19.17
C ILE A 55 13.00 16.11 -20.13
N SER A 56 14.14 16.55 -19.60
CA SER A 56 15.33 16.80 -20.41
C SER A 56 15.99 15.49 -20.86
N VAL A 57 16.90 15.55 -21.84
CA VAL A 57 17.67 14.36 -22.25
C VAL A 57 18.50 13.82 -21.09
N ASP A 58 19.12 14.70 -20.30
CA ASP A 58 19.91 14.32 -19.13
C ASP A 58 19.05 13.57 -18.08
N ASP A 59 17.81 14.05 -17.84
CA ASP A 59 16.88 13.36 -16.93
C ASP A 59 16.46 11.99 -17.48
N TRP A 60 16.26 11.86 -18.80
CA TRP A 60 16.00 10.57 -19.45
C TRP A 60 17.16 9.59 -19.29
N GLU A 61 18.39 10.08 -19.46
CA GLU A 61 19.60 9.27 -19.26
C GLU A 61 19.68 8.80 -17.80
N GLU A 62 19.35 9.66 -16.83
CA GLU A 62 19.30 9.28 -15.42
C GLU A 62 18.23 8.22 -15.14
N ILE A 63 17.02 8.38 -15.69
CA ILE A 63 15.91 7.41 -15.54
C ILE A 63 16.32 6.04 -16.09
N VAL A 64 16.85 5.99 -17.31
CA VAL A 64 17.29 4.74 -17.94
C VAL A 64 18.45 4.10 -17.16
N ALA A 65 19.41 4.90 -16.70
CA ALA A 65 20.53 4.42 -15.90
C ALA A 65 20.08 3.83 -14.56
N GLN A 66 19.06 4.41 -13.91
CA GLN A 66 18.48 3.87 -12.67
C GLN A 66 17.86 2.49 -12.90
N PHE A 67 17.10 2.30 -13.99
CA PHE A 67 16.56 0.98 -14.32
C PHE A 67 17.64 -0.03 -14.66
N ALA A 68 18.66 0.35 -15.44
CA ALA A 68 19.77 -0.54 -15.77
C ALA A 68 20.62 -0.91 -14.54
N ALA A 69 20.78 0.01 -13.58
CA ALA A 69 21.46 -0.26 -12.32
C ALA A 69 20.70 -1.25 -11.43
N LEU A 70 19.36 -1.21 -11.47
CA LEU A 70 18.50 -2.08 -10.67
C LEU A 70 18.25 -3.44 -11.32
N LEU A 71 17.89 -3.45 -12.60
CA LEU A 71 17.44 -4.65 -13.32
C LEU A 71 18.56 -5.32 -14.14
N GLY A 72 19.74 -4.71 -14.19
CA GLY A 72 20.86 -5.18 -15.01
C GLY A 72 20.70 -4.81 -16.48
N ARG A 73 21.40 -5.55 -17.35
CA ARG A 73 21.44 -5.25 -18.79
C ARG A 73 20.07 -5.49 -19.43
N PHE A 74 19.59 -4.54 -20.23
CA PHE A 74 18.40 -4.73 -21.08
C PHE A 74 18.64 -5.83 -22.11
N GLU A 75 17.67 -6.72 -22.27
CA GLU A 75 17.79 -7.87 -23.16
C GLU A 75 16.85 -7.78 -24.36
N ARG A 76 15.57 -7.49 -24.11
CA ARG A 76 14.53 -7.46 -25.14
C ARG A 76 13.25 -6.82 -24.63
N VAL A 77 12.33 -6.55 -25.55
CA VAL A 77 10.96 -6.11 -25.28
C VAL A 77 9.97 -7.11 -25.85
N GLU A 78 8.90 -7.38 -25.11
CA GLU A 78 7.78 -8.22 -25.53
C GLU A 78 6.50 -7.39 -25.58
N GLN A 79 5.76 -7.43 -26.69
CA GLN A 79 4.45 -6.79 -26.74
C GLN A 79 3.40 -7.68 -26.05
N THR A 80 2.73 -7.15 -25.03
CA THR A 80 1.73 -7.87 -24.23
C THR A 80 0.30 -7.37 -24.46
N GLY A 81 0.14 -6.27 -25.20
CA GLY A 81 -1.14 -5.74 -25.64
C GLY A 81 -0.98 -4.66 -26.70
N PRO A 82 -2.07 -4.00 -27.15
CA PRO A 82 -2.01 -3.01 -28.22
C PRO A 82 -1.02 -1.87 -27.95
N ILE A 83 -0.89 -1.46 -26.70
CA ILE A 83 0.05 -0.41 -26.24
C ILE A 83 0.91 -0.85 -25.06
N ASN A 84 0.78 -2.11 -24.60
CA ASN A 84 1.48 -2.63 -23.43
C ASN A 84 2.68 -3.47 -23.85
N TYR A 85 3.79 -3.26 -23.16
CA TYR A 85 5.07 -3.91 -23.38
C TYR A 85 5.64 -4.39 -22.06
N ASN A 86 6.36 -5.51 -22.11
CA ASN A 86 7.15 -6.01 -21.01
C ASN A 86 8.63 -5.89 -21.41
N LEU A 87 9.38 -5.08 -20.68
CA LEU A 87 10.81 -4.86 -20.88
C LEU A 87 11.58 -5.88 -20.05
N ILE A 88 12.36 -6.72 -20.70
CA ILE A 88 13.11 -7.80 -20.08
C ILE A 88 14.56 -7.39 -19.90
N PHE A 89 15.07 -7.58 -18.69
CA PHE A 89 16.44 -7.32 -18.28
C PHE A 89 17.03 -8.57 -17.63
N GLU A 90 18.33 -8.58 -17.43
CA GLU A 90 19.08 -9.71 -16.84
C GLU A 90 18.56 -10.14 -15.45
N GLN A 91 18.14 -9.19 -14.62
CA GLN A 91 17.74 -9.41 -13.23
C GLN A 91 16.27 -9.09 -12.98
N GLY A 92 15.46 -8.91 -14.02
CA GLY A 92 14.07 -8.50 -13.84
C GLY A 92 13.35 -8.10 -15.11
N ARG A 93 12.12 -7.64 -14.91
CA ARG A 93 11.27 -7.13 -15.97
C ARG A 93 10.57 -5.85 -15.53
N MET A 94 10.03 -5.11 -16.46
CA MET A 94 9.25 -3.91 -16.17
C MET A 94 8.17 -3.74 -17.22
N GLU A 95 6.92 -3.63 -16.79
CA GLU A 95 5.84 -3.27 -17.69
C GLU A 95 5.96 -1.81 -18.11
N SER A 96 5.61 -1.53 -19.36
CA SER A 96 5.71 -0.20 -19.94
C SER A 96 4.67 0.01 -21.01
N GLN A 97 4.30 1.28 -21.23
CA GLN A 97 3.51 1.70 -22.38
C GLN A 97 4.30 2.75 -23.15
N LEU A 98 4.21 2.72 -24.49
CA LEU A 98 4.88 3.68 -25.35
C LEU A 98 3.98 4.07 -26.51
N ALA A 99 3.91 5.38 -26.75
CA ALA A 99 3.18 6.00 -27.83
C ALA A 99 4.15 6.74 -28.76
N LEU A 100 4.02 6.46 -30.06
CA LEU A 100 4.77 7.14 -31.12
C LEU A 100 3.87 8.08 -31.92
N GLY A 101 4.39 9.24 -32.29
CA GLY A 101 3.76 10.17 -33.21
C GLY A 101 3.86 9.69 -34.66
N PRO A 102 3.14 10.34 -35.59
CA PRO A 102 3.21 10.02 -37.03
C PRO A 102 4.61 10.16 -37.65
N ASP A 103 5.51 10.89 -36.98
CA ASP A 103 6.90 11.10 -37.36
C ASP A 103 7.88 10.12 -36.70
N GLY A 104 7.38 9.11 -35.97
CA GLY A 104 8.19 8.08 -35.29
C GLY A 104 8.85 8.55 -34.00
N LYS A 105 8.50 9.75 -33.51
CA LYS A 105 9.01 10.27 -32.23
C LYS A 105 8.18 9.79 -31.05
N ILE A 106 8.82 9.63 -29.91
CA ILE A 106 8.17 9.31 -28.64
C ILE A 106 7.34 10.51 -28.22
N ILE A 107 6.03 10.31 -28.15
CA ILE A 107 5.06 11.31 -27.68
C ILE A 107 4.51 10.97 -26.29
N GLY A 108 4.79 9.75 -25.79
CA GLY A 108 4.45 9.31 -24.45
C GLY A 108 5.16 7.99 -24.14
N ILE A 109 5.63 7.86 -22.91
CA ILE A 109 6.19 6.61 -22.38
C ILE A 109 5.87 6.54 -20.90
N TRP A 110 5.50 5.36 -20.43
CA TRP A 110 5.19 5.07 -19.04
C TRP A 110 5.92 3.82 -18.61
N PHE A 111 6.50 3.83 -17.42
CA PHE A 111 7.15 2.67 -16.81
C PHE A 111 6.39 2.32 -15.53
N ASN A 112 6.05 1.04 -15.38
CA ASN A 112 5.53 0.51 -14.14
C ASN A 112 6.68 0.28 -13.14
N ALA A 113 6.34 -0.10 -11.91
CA ALA A 113 7.34 -0.55 -10.95
C ALA A 113 8.12 -1.75 -11.52
N PRO A 114 9.46 -1.75 -11.41
CA PRO A 114 10.29 -2.84 -11.89
C PRO A 114 10.11 -4.09 -10.99
N GLU A 115 10.06 -5.26 -11.62
CA GLU A 115 9.94 -6.56 -10.98
C GLU A 115 11.26 -7.32 -11.08
N LEU A 116 11.96 -7.52 -9.96
CA LEU A 116 13.17 -8.33 -9.94
C LEU A 116 12.85 -9.81 -10.16
N THR A 117 13.65 -10.47 -10.99
CA THR A 117 13.63 -11.93 -11.12
C THR A 117 14.43 -12.51 -9.97
N VAL A 118 13.73 -13.02 -8.97
CA VAL A 118 14.36 -13.83 -7.93
C VAL A 118 14.68 -15.21 -8.49
N GLY A 119 15.92 -15.67 -8.34
CA GLY A 119 16.37 -16.94 -8.92
C GLY A 119 15.63 -18.16 -8.35
N SER A 120 15.20 -18.09 -7.09
CA SER A 120 14.35 -19.08 -6.43
C SER A 120 13.63 -18.46 -5.23
N LEU A 121 12.55 -19.10 -4.77
CA LEU A 121 11.88 -18.70 -3.52
C LEU A 121 12.85 -18.77 -2.33
N ASP A 122 13.67 -19.81 -2.25
CA ASP A 122 14.64 -19.97 -1.16
C ASP A 122 15.66 -18.82 -1.14
N GLY A 123 16.21 -18.46 -2.30
CA GLY A 123 17.13 -17.32 -2.41
C GLY A 123 16.46 -16.00 -2.03
N ALA A 124 15.22 -15.76 -2.47
CA ALA A 124 14.47 -14.57 -2.08
C ALA A 124 14.22 -14.52 -0.56
N VAL A 125 13.96 -15.66 0.06
CA VAL A 125 13.73 -15.75 1.51
C VAL A 125 15.02 -15.54 2.30
N GLU A 126 16.18 -15.98 1.80
CA GLU A 126 17.48 -15.71 2.43
C GLU A 126 17.80 -14.21 2.48
N GLU A 127 17.40 -13.44 1.46
CA GLU A 127 17.59 -11.97 1.47
C GLU A 127 16.83 -11.27 2.62
N PHE A 128 15.72 -11.85 3.10
CA PHE A 128 15.02 -11.32 4.28
C PHE A 128 15.82 -11.47 5.57
N ASP A 129 16.71 -12.48 5.66
CA ASP A 129 17.57 -12.69 6.83
C ASP A 129 18.67 -11.62 6.94
N GLU A 130 18.95 -10.88 5.85
CA GLU A 130 19.92 -9.77 5.80
C GLU A 130 19.31 -8.41 6.19
N LEU A 131 17.98 -8.30 6.27
CA LEU A 131 17.31 -7.05 6.61
C LEU A 131 17.56 -6.66 8.08
N PRO A 132 17.75 -5.36 8.37
CA PRO A 132 17.90 -4.90 9.74
C PRO A 132 16.58 -5.03 10.51
N GLY A 133 16.67 -5.37 11.80
CA GLY A 133 15.53 -5.44 12.71
C GLY A 133 14.97 -6.86 12.86
N LYS A 134 13.70 -6.95 13.24
CA LYS A 134 12.98 -8.23 13.33
C LYS A 134 12.18 -8.45 12.07
N VAL A 135 12.34 -9.62 11.46
CA VAL A 135 11.65 -9.99 10.23
C VAL A 135 10.80 -11.23 10.47
N SER A 136 9.57 -11.18 10.00
CA SER A 136 8.65 -12.31 9.93
C SER A 136 8.14 -12.43 8.50
N LEU A 137 8.18 -13.64 7.94
CA LEU A 137 7.73 -13.95 6.59
C LEU A 137 6.94 -15.25 6.61
N LEU A 138 5.84 -15.28 5.86
CA LEU A 138 5.07 -16.49 5.61
C LEU A 138 4.51 -16.45 4.19
N VAL A 139 4.80 -17.49 3.41
CA VAL A 139 4.29 -17.69 2.06
C VAL A 139 3.50 -18.99 2.04
N ILE A 140 2.22 -18.91 1.72
CA ILE A 140 1.32 -20.06 1.62
C ILE A 140 0.74 -20.12 0.22
N LYS A 141 0.72 -21.32 -0.36
CA LYS A 141 0.03 -21.61 -1.62
C LYS A 141 -0.76 -22.90 -1.48
N ASP A 142 -2.03 -22.88 -1.86
CA ASP A 142 -2.90 -24.07 -1.80
C ASP A 142 -2.89 -24.75 -0.41
N GLN A 143 -2.87 -23.93 0.65
CA GLN A 143 -2.74 -24.33 2.07
C GLN A 143 -1.39 -24.96 2.46
N ALA A 144 -0.44 -25.10 1.53
CA ALA A 144 0.92 -25.52 1.83
C ALA A 144 1.80 -24.30 2.14
N VAL A 145 2.54 -24.37 3.25
CA VAL A 145 3.59 -23.39 3.56
C VAL A 145 4.74 -23.64 2.58
N LEU A 146 5.03 -22.64 1.75
CA LEU A 146 6.14 -22.66 0.80
C LEU A 146 7.41 -22.06 1.40
N ALA A 147 7.27 -21.04 2.25
CA ALA A 147 8.37 -20.44 2.98
C ALA A 147 7.88 -19.84 4.30
N ALA A 148 8.73 -19.89 5.33
CA ALA A 148 8.46 -19.29 6.62
C ALA A 148 9.76 -18.80 7.28
N ARG A 149 9.67 -17.68 7.99
CA ARG A 149 10.66 -17.12 8.90
C ARG A 149 9.93 -16.48 10.06
N ASN A 150 10.15 -16.94 11.29
CA ASN A 150 9.57 -16.36 12.50
C ASN A 150 8.05 -16.10 12.39
N GLU A 151 7.31 -16.99 11.74
CA GLU A 151 5.91 -16.79 11.33
C GLU A 151 4.93 -16.69 12.51
N HIS A 152 5.38 -17.16 13.67
CA HIS A 152 4.68 -17.10 14.95
C HIS A 152 5.17 -15.96 15.86
N GLU A 153 6.21 -15.21 15.48
CA GLU A 153 6.68 -14.03 16.22
C GLU A 153 5.70 -12.87 15.99
N PRO A 154 5.05 -12.33 17.04
CA PRO A 154 4.19 -11.17 16.90
C PRO A 154 5.03 -9.90 16.71
N LEU A 155 4.69 -9.11 15.69
CA LEU A 155 5.29 -7.80 15.43
C LEU A 155 4.19 -6.75 15.41
N ALA A 156 4.54 -5.48 15.55
CA ALA A 156 3.61 -4.38 15.29
C ALA A 156 3.30 -4.32 13.79
N VAL A 157 2.02 -4.42 13.43
CA VAL A 157 1.61 -4.61 12.02
C VAL A 157 0.93 -3.39 11.40
N GLY A 158 0.84 -2.29 12.16
CA GLY A 158 0.09 -1.11 11.75
C GLY A 158 -1.32 -1.48 11.27
N SER A 159 -1.72 -0.96 10.12
CA SER A 159 -3.10 -1.10 9.59
C SER A 159 -3.54 -2.52 9.21
N ALA A 160 -2.67 -3.54 9.22
CA ALA A 160 -3.10 -4.92 8.95
C ALA A 160 -4.10 -5.45 9.99
N PHE A 161 -4.13 -4.87 11.19
CA PHE A 161 -5.11 -5.20 12.24
C PHE A 161 -6.57 -5.03 11.80
N LYS A 162 -6.84 -4.18 10.80
CA LYS A 162 -8.19 -3.92 10.24
C LYS A 162 -8.85 -5.18 9.70
N LEU A 163 -8.06 -6.19 9.34
CA LEU A 163 -8.56 -7.51 8.96
C LEU A 163 -9.33 -8.20 10.09
N ALA A 164 -8.97 -7.97 11.36
CA ALA A 164 -9.71 -8.50 12.50
C ALA A 164 -11.09 -7.84 12.66
N ILE A 165 -11.19 -6.52 12.43
CA ILE A 165 -12.47 -5.80 12.39
C ILE A 165 -13.33 -6.32 11.25
N LEU A 166 -12.75 -6.52 10.06
CA LEU A 166 -13.46 -7.05 8.90
C LEU A 166 -13.97 -8.48 9.13
N ALA A 167 -13.18 -9.34 9.77
CA ALA A 167 -13.58 -10.70 10.12
C ALA A 167 -14.79 -10.70 11.07
N ALA A 168 -14.75 -9.87 12.12
CA ALA A 168 -15.88 -9.73 13.05
C ALA A 168 -17.14 -9.15 12.36
N LEU A 169 -16.98 -8.16 11.48
CA LEU A 169 -18.08 -7.61 10.68
C LEU A 169 -18.68 -8.69 9.75
N LYS A 170 -17.84 -9.46 9.06
CA LYS A 170 -18.26 -10.56 8.18
C LYS A 170 -19.14 -11.55 8.94
N ASP A 171 -18.76 -11.92 10.15
CA ASP A 171 -19.53 -12.82 11.00
C ASP A 171 -20.90 -12.26 11.40
N LEU A 172 -20.94 -10.99 11.82
CA LEU A 172 -22.20 -10.33 12.17
C LEU A 172 -23.15 -10.26 10.98
N VAL A 173 -22.63 -10.01 9.78
CA VAL A 173 -23.43 -10.00 8.56
C VAL A 173 -23.88 -11.41 8.17
N ALA A 174 -23.00 -12.40 8.22
CA ALA A 174 -23.34 -13.80 7.94
C ALA A 174 -24.40 -14.35 8.92
N ALA A 175 -24.36 -13.92 10.18
CA ALA A 175 -25.33 -14.26 11.21
C ALA A 175 -26.67 -13.49 11.07
N GLY A 176 -26.77 -12.52 10.15
CA GLY A 176 -27.95 -11.68 9.97
C GLY A 176 -28.18 -10.66 11.10
N VAL A 177 -27.17 -10.41 11.94
CA VAL A 177 -27.21 -9.39 12.99
C VAL A 177 -27.05 -8.00 12.38
N LEU A 178 -26.20 -7.89 11.35
CA LEU A 178 -26.01 -6.69 10.53
C LEU A 178 -26.27 -7.04 9.06
N ALA A 179 -26.41 -6.02 8.22
CA ALA A 179 -26.41 -6.16 6.77
C ALA A 179 -25.48 -5.12 6.14
N TRP A 180 -24.87 -5.46 5.00
CA TRP A 180 -23.92 -4.58 4.29
C TRP A 180 -24.48 -3.19 3.96
N ASP A 181 -25.79 -3.09 3.73
CA ASP A 181 -26.52 -1.85 3.44
C ASP A 181 -26.98 -1.09 4.69
N ASN A 182 -26.70 -1.58 5.90
CA ASN A 182 -26.95 -0.84 7.13
C ASN A 182 -26.19 0.48 7.12
N VAL A 183 -26.89 1.56 7.45
CA VAL A 183 -26.35 2.92 7.44
C VAL A 183 -25.80 3.27 8.81
N VAL A 184 -24.55 3.70 8.83
CA VAL A 184 -23.84 4.24 9.98
C VAL A 184 -23.64 5.73 9.77
N THR A 185 -23.95 6.51 10.79
CA THR A 185 -23.65 7.94 10.82
C THR A 185 -22.26 8.15 11.40
N LEU A 186 -21.44 8.92 10.69
CA LEU A 186 -20.11 9.29 11.16
C LEU A 186 -20.20 10.23 12.37
N GLU A 187 -19.60 9.83 13.49
CA GLU A 187 -19.57 10.58 14.73
C GLU A 187 -18.22 11.29 14.93
N ALA A 188 -18.19 12.33 15.76
CA ALA A 188 -16.95 13.04 16.10
C ALA A 188 -15.87 12.11 16.67
N GLY A 189 -16.29 11.10 17.46
CA GLY A 189 -15.40 10.11 18.07
C GLY A 189 -14.76 9.14 17.08
N ASP A 190 -15.34 8.97 15.89
CA ASP A 190 -14.79 8.10 14.85
C ASP A 190 -13.64 8.76 14.10
N LYS A 191 -13.58 10.10 14.13
CA LYS A 191 -12.61 10.85 13.35
C LYS A 191 -11.19 10.64 13.88
N SER A 192 -10.35 10.11 13.01
CA SER A 192 -8.95 9.78 13.25
C SER A 192 -8.02 10.53 12.29
N LEU A 193 -6.72 10.28 12.40
CA LEU A 193 -5.73 10.85 11.48
C LEU A 193 -5.62 10.01 10.21
N PRO A 194 -5.09 10.56 9.10
CA PRO A 194 -4.76 9.77 7.91
C PRO A 194 -3.87 8.55 8.24
N THR A 195 -3.85 7.50 7.43
CA THR A 195 -4.44 7.33 6.09
C THR A 195 -5.98 7.31 6.07
N GLY A 196 -6.56 7.71 4.93
CA GLY A 196 -8.00 7.86 4.74
C GLY A 196 -8.41 9.23 4.22
N MET A 197 -9.71 9.38 4.00
CA MET A 197 -10.36 10.63 3.60
C MET A 197 -11.54 11.02 4.49
N LEU A 198 -12.15 10.08 5.23
CA LEU A 198 -13.37 10.36 5.99
C LEU A 198 -13.17 11.30 7.18
N GLN A 199 -11.93 11.50 7.65
CA GLN A 199 -11.64 12.48 8.71
C GLN A 199 -12.07 13.91 8.33
N ASP A 200 -11.98 14.24 7.04
CA ASP A 200 -12.29 15.56 6.49
C ASP A 200 -13.77 15.73 6.13
N TRP A 201 -14.55 14.64 6.18
CA TRP A 201 -15.97 14.68 5.86
C TRP A 201 -16.78 15.24 7.03
N PRO A 202 -17.95 15.86 6.79
CA PRO A 202 -18.78 16.37 7.87
C PRO A 202 -19.22 15.28 8.86
N GLU A 203 -19.24 15.62 10.15
CA GLU A 203 -19.97 14.81 11.14
C GLU A 203 -21.44 14.69 10.71
N GLY A 204 -22.05 13.54 10.99
CA GLY A 204 -23.42 13.27 10.55
C GLY A 204 -23.51 12.67 9.14
N THR A 205 -22.40 12.51 8.41
CA THR A 205 -22.41 11.86 7.09
C THR A 205 -22.87 10.40 7.22
N ALA A 206 -23.83 10.01 6.38
CA ALA A 206 -24.41 8.67 6.35
C ALA A 206 -23.66 7.78 5.33
N LEU A 207 -23.13 6.65 5.79
CA LEU A 207 -22.37 5.69 4.99
C LEU A 207 -22.88 4.28 5.26
N THR A 208 -22.86 3.40 4.27
CA THR A 208 -23.19 1.98 4.48
C THR A 208 -22.01 1.25 5.11
N LEU A 209 -22.28 0.12 5.79
CA LEU A 209 -21.21 -0.78 6.27
C LEU A 209 -20.30 -1.26 5.14
N GLU A 210 -20.87 -1.52 3.95
CA GLU A 210 -20.09 -1.83 2.75
C GLU A 210 -19.11 -0.73 2.37
N THR A 211 -19.57 0.54 2.33
CA THR A 211 -18.70 1.68 2.01
C THR A 211 -17.60 1.85 3.05
N LEU A 212 -17.93 1.74 4.34
CA LEU A 212 -16.94 1.83 5.41
C LEU A 212 -15.90 0.71 5.32
N ALA A 213 -16.32 -0.53 5.08
CA ALA A 213 -15.41 -1.66 4.96
C ALA A 213 -14.53 -1.55 3.71
N ALA A 214 -15.10 -1.10 2.59
CA ALA A 214 -14.35 -0.82 1.37
C ALA A 214 -13.26 0.24 1.60
N LEU A 215 -13.58 1.36 2.24
CA LEU A 215 -12.60 2.41 2.53
C LEU A 215 -11.55 1.98 3.57
N MET A 216 -11.97 1.25 4.61
CA MET A 216 -11.09 0.68 5.62
C MET A 216 -10.01 -0.21 4.99
N ILE A 217 -10.35 -1.01 3.98
CA ILE A 217 -9.41 -1.94 3.35
C ILE A 217 -8.66 -1.30 2.19
N SER A 218 -9.37 -0.69 1.24
CA SER A 218 -8.78 -0.29 -0.04
C SER A 218 -7.82 0.89 0.05
N ILE A 219 -8.05 1.81 1.00
CA ILE A 219 -7.21 2.99 1.22
C ILE A 219 -6.74 3.12 2.67
N SER A 220 -6.96 2.06 3.47
CA SER A 220 -6.60 2.06 4.88
C SER A 220 -7.23 3.24 5.66
N ASP A 221 -8.50 3.55 5.41
CA ASP A 221 -9.16 4.71 6.05
C ASP A 221 -9.34 4.48 7.56
N ASN A 222 -8.61 5.25 8.38
CA ASN A 222 -8.63 5.14 9.83
C ASN A 222 -9.95 5.60 10.46
N THR A 223 -10.64 6.56 9.84
CA THR A 223 -11.94 7.03 10.34
C THR A 223 -13.04 6.01 10.03
N ALA A 224 -13.00 5.38 8.86
CA ALA A 224 -13.86 4.24 8.55
C ALA A 224 -13.60 3.06 9.51
N THR A 225 -12.32 2.83 9.84
CA THR A 225 -11.90 1.79 10.78
C THR A 225 -12.52 1.99 12.16
N ASP A 226 -12.40 3.19 12.72
CA ASP A 226 -12.89 3.49 14.07
C ASP A 226 -14.42 3.48 14.12
N ALA A 227 -15.10 3.94 13.06
CA ALA A 227 -16.55 3.82 12.93
C ALA A 227 -17.00 2.34 12.91
N LEU A 228 -16.30 1.47 12.17
CA LEU A 228 -16.60 0.03 12.16
C LEU A 228 -16.30 -0.64 13.50
N LEU A 229 -15.19 -0.29 14.17
CA LEU A 229 -14.88 -0.81 15.50
C LEU A 229 -15.98 -0.44 16.51
N ARG A 230 -16.52 0.78 16.45
CA ARG A 230 -17.65 1.20 17.29
C ARG A 230 -18.91 0.40 17.02
N VAL A 231 -19.24 0.13 15.76
CA VAL A 231 -20.46 -0.61 15.37
C VAL A 231 -20.35 -2.10 15.71
N VAL A 232 -19.20 -2.72 15.39
CA VAL A 232 -18.95 -4.14 15.65
C VAL A 232 -18.77 -4.39 17.13
N GLY A 233 -18.13 -3.47 17.86
CA GLY A 233 -17.81 -3.63 19.27
C GLY A 233 -16.47 -4.31 19.50
N ARG A 234 -15.69 -3.74 20.42
CA ARG A 234 -14.31 -4.13 20.70
C ARG A 234 -14.17 -5.58 21.14
N GLU A 235 -15.03 -6.02 22.05
CA GLU A 235 -15.01 -7.37 22.62
C GLU A 235 -15.23 -8.45 21.56
N LEU A 236 -15.99 -8.17 20.50
CA LEU A 236 -16.15 -9.10 19.38
C LEU A 236 -14.89 -9.16 18.53
N VAL A 237 -14.25 -8.02 18.27
CA VAL A 237 -12.97 -7.98 17.53
C VAL A 237 -11.82 -8.65 18.30
N GLU A 238 -11.80 -8.54 19.63
CA GLU A 238 -10.81 -9.19 20.49
C GLU A 238 -10.76 -10.73 20.31
N GLN A 239 -11.85 -11.36 19.86
CA GLN A 239 -11.87 -12.81 19.57
C GLN A 239 -10.98 -13.18 18.37
N TYR A 240 -10.78 -12.24 17.45
CA TYR A 240 -9.90 -12.37 16.28
C TYR A 240 -8.47 -11.89 16.55
N ALA A 241 -8.25 -11.26 17.71
CA ALA A 241 -7.02 -10.58 18.04
C ALA A 241 -6.68 -10.76 19.54
N PRO A 242 -6.52 -12.00 20.04
CA PRO A 242 -6.47 -12.29 21.48
C PRO A 242 -5.28 -11.67 22.22
N ARG A 243 -4.25 -11.20 21.50
CA ARG A 243 -3.11 -10.46 22.07
C ARG A 243 -3.39 -8.97 22.27
N ASN A 244 -4.40 -8.43 21.60
CA ASN A 244 -4.69 -7.02 21.51
C ASN A 244 -5.88 -6.70 22.41
N VAL A 245 -5.66 -6.74 23.73
CA VAL A 245 -6.71 -6.52 24.74
C VAL A 245 -6.29 -5.41 25.72
N PRO A 246 -7.03 -4.28 25.80
CA PRO A 246 -8.15 -3.92 24.93
C PRO A 246 -7.73 -3.72 23.47
N PHE A 247 -8.61 -4.04 22.53
CA PHE A 247 -8.32 -3.85 21.10
C PHE A 247 -8.44 -2.38 20.72
N LEU A 248 -7.32 -1.66 20.60
CA LEU A 248 -7.30 -0.20 20.42
C LEU A 248 -7.89 0.25 19.08
N SER A 249 -8.52 1.42 19.08
CA SER A 249 -8.88 2.18 17.87
C SER A 249 -7.66 2.93 17.33
N THR A 250 -7.73 3.37 16.06
CA THR A 250 -6.64 4.17 15.48
C THR A 250 -6.46 5.49 16.22
N ARG A 251 -7.58 6.16 16.55
CA ARG A 251 -7.58 7.39 17.35
C ARG A 251 -6.89 7.18 18.70
N GLU A 252 -7.17 6.08 19.39
CA GLU A 252 -6.56 5.77 20.69
C GLU A 252 -5.06 5.55 20.59
N VAL A 253 -4.59 4.82 19.56
CA VAL A 253 -3.14 4.64 19.30
C VAL A 253 -2.45 5.97 19.02
N PHE A 254 -3.04 6.85 18.19
CA PHE A 254 -2.48 8.17 17.93
C PHE A 254 -2.45 9.06 19.16
N THR A 255 -3.51 9.03 19.98
CA THR A 255 -3.56 9.75 21.25
C THR A 255 -2.48 9.27 22.21
N LEU A 256 -2.31 7.96 22.37
CA LEU A 256 -1.28 7.37 23.24
C LEU A 256 0.13 7.67 22.75
N ASN A 257 0.35 7.70 21.43
CA ASN A 257 1.65 7.99 20.83
C ASN A 257 1.98 9.48 20.74
N ASN A 258 1.04 10.38 21.10
CA ASN A 258 1.31 11.81 21.17
C ASN A 258 2.32 12.09 22.31
N PRO A 259 3.47 12.75 22.04
CA PRO A 259 4.44 13.10 23.09
C PRO A 259 3.86 13.90 24.26
N ASP A 260 2.84 14.73 24.00
CA ASP A 260 2.17 15.51 25.05
C ASP A 260 1.33 14.64 26.00
N ASN A 261 1.04 13.40 25.61
CA ASN A 261 0.27 12.42 26.37
C ASN A 261 1.17 11.36 27.04
N ALA A 262 2.44 11.69 27.33
CA ALA A 262 3.39 10.74 27.92
C ALA A 262 2.91 10.10 29.24
N GLU A 263 2.15 10.84 30.05
CA GLU A 263 1.56 10.31 31.29
C GLU A 263 0.44 9.29 31.01
N LEU A 264 -0.42 9.55 30.01
CA LEU A 264 -1.46 8.60 29.57
C LEU A 264 -0.82 7.32 29.02
N LEU A 265 0.23 7.46 28.22
CA LEU A 265 1.00 6.32 27.71
C LEU A 265 1.64 5.50 28.85
N ALA A 266 2.23 6.16 29.84
CA ALA A 266 2.81 5.49 31.00
C ALA A 266 1.74 4.76 31.83
N ALA A 267 0.58 5.39 32.05
CA ALA A 267 -0.55 4.78 32.73
C ALA A 267 -1.09 3.56 31.96
N PHE A 268 -1.23 3.68 30.63
CA PHE A 268 -1.67 2.57 29.78
C PHE A 268 -0.70 1.39 29.85
N ARG A 269 0.62 1.63 29.82
CA ARG A 269 1.64 0.58 29.92
C ARG A 269 1.64 -0.14 31.28
N ALA A 270 1.42 0.61 32.35
CA ALA A 270 1.43 0.06 33.70
C ALA A 270 0.13 -0.66 34.07
N GLY A 271 -0.98 -0.33 33.41
CA GLY A 271 -2.30 -0.83 33.77
C GLY A 271 -2.58 -2.27 33.36
N ASP A 272 -3.40 -2.95 34.16
CA ASP A 272 -4.06 -4.19 33.74
C ASP A 272 -5.16 -3.94 32.70
N VAL A 273 -5.86 -4.99 32.24
CA VAL A 273 -6.90 -4.85 31.21
C VAL A 273 -8.06 -3.95 31.67
N ALA A 274 -8.45 -4.03 32.94
CA ALA A 274 -9.55 -3.22 33.47
C ALA A 274 -9.15 -1.74 33.56
N GLU A 275 -7.94 -1.47 34.04
CA GLU A 275 -7.36 -0.12 34.10
C GLU A 275 -7.18 0.47 32.70
N LYS A 276 -6.65 -0.30 31.75
CA LYS A 276 -6.54 0.11 30.34
C LYS A 276 -7.90 0.43 29.72
N ARG A 277 -8.92 -0.37 29.98
CA ARG A 277 -10.31 -0.11 29.53
C ARG A 277 -10.88 1.16 30.16
N ALA A 278 -10.62 1.40 31.45
CA ALA A 278 -11.04 2.63 32.12
C ALA A 278 -10.35 3.88 31.55
N LEU A 279 -9.10 3.76 31.09
CA LEU A 279 -8.36 4.85 30.45
C LEU A 279 -8.94 5.25 29.08
N LEU A 280 -9.66 4.37 28.39
CA LEU A 280 -10.22 4.67 27.06
C LEU A 280 -11.15 5.91 27.06
N THR A 281 -11.90 6.12 28.15
CA THR A 281 -12.74 7.32 28.31
C THR A 281 -11.90 8.60 28.34
N GLN A 282 -10.74 8.58 29.00
CA GLN A 282 -9.82 9.71 29.03
C GLN A 282 -9.16 9.92 27.66
N LEU A 283 -8.84 8.84 26.95
CA LEU A 283 -8.29 8.91 25.59
C LEU A 283 -9.29 9.51 24.59
N ALA A 284 -10.59 9.27 24.78
CA ALA A 284 -11.63 9.84 23.93
C ALA A 284 -11.74 11.37 24.08
N GLU A 285 -11.50 11.90 25.29
CA GLU A 285 -11.52 13.33 25.59
C GLU A 285 -10.24 14.06 25.14
N ALA A 286 -9.13 13.33 24.98
CA ALA A 286 -7.87 13.89 24.56
C ALA A 286 -7.92 14.38 23.10
N GLN A 287 -7.23 15.49 22.84
CA GLN A 287 -7.12 16.05 21.51
C GLN A 287 -6.13 15.21 20.67
N LEU A 288 -6.53 14.88 19.45
CA LEU A 288 -5.63 14.25 18.48
C LEU A 288 -4.47 15.20 18.14
N PRO A 289 -3.22 14.70 18.08
CA PRO A 289 -2.10 15.51 17.63
C PRO A 289 -2.21 15.86 16.15
N HIS A 290 -1.48 16.89 15.72
CA HIS A 290 -1.28 17.15 14.31
C HIS A 290 -0.51 15.98 13.67
N PRO A 291 -0.86 15.50 12.46
CA PRO A 291 -0.18 14.36 11.81
C PRO A 291 1.34 14.51 11.71
N GLY A 292 1.82 15.74 11.54
CA GLY A 292 3.25 16.07 11.48
C GLY A 292 4.07 15.78 12.75
N VAL A 293 3.43 15.34 13.84
CA VAL A 293 4.13 14.82 15.03
C VAL A 293 4.79 13.46 14.78
N PHE A 294 4.28 12.68 13.82
CA PHE A 294 4.71 11.30 13.54
C PHE A 294 5.74 11.19 12.41
N THR A 295 6.60 12.19 12.25
CA THR A 295 7.67 12.19 11.23
C THR A 295 8.92 11.43 11.65
N GLU A 296 9.08 11.20 12.94
CA GLU A 296 10.18 10.42 13.53
C GLU A 296 9.76 8.96 13.71
N PRO A 297 10.72 8.01 13.80
CA PRO A 297 10.41 6.63 14.10
C PRO A 297 9.50 6.48 15.33
N PRO A 298 8.49 5.58 15.28
CA PRO A 298 7.53 5.39 16.36
C PRO A 298 8.23 5.03 17.68
N LYS A 299 7.88 5.75 18.75
CA LYS A 299 8.52 5.62 20.07
C LYS A 299 7.84 4.60 20.99
N ALA A 300 6.57 4.26 20.75
CA ALA A 300 5.82 3.30 21.54
C ALA A 300 5.37 2.11 20.69
N MET A 301 6.34 1.41 20.09
CA MET A 301 6.08 0.19 19.31
C MET A 301 5.44 -0.93 20.12
N ASP A 302 5.50 -0.85 21.46
CA ASP A 302 4.78 -1.74 22.37
C ASP A 302 3.28 -1.42 22.50
N VAL A 303 2.86 -0.20 22.10
CA VAL A 303 1.47 0.27 22.07
C VAL A 303 1.04 0.43 20.62
N GLU A 304 0.87 -0.73 20.00
CA GLU A 304 0.51 -0.98 18.61
C GLU A 304 -0.31 -2.27 18.54
N TRP A 305 -0.86 -2.60 17.38
CA TRP A 305 -1.47 -3.91 17.18
C TRP A 305 -0.43 -4.95 16.83
N HIS A 306 -0.39 -6.02 17.63
CA HIS A 306 0.58 -7.09 17.48
C HIS A 306 -0.07 -8.35 16.92
N PHE A 307 0.42 -8.79 15.77
CA PHE A 307 0.01 -10.03 15.11
C PHE A 307 1.25 -10.74 14.58
N SER A 308 1.21 -12.07 14.54
CA SER A 308 2.18 -12.84 13.76
C SER A 308 1.74 -12.93 12.29
N THR A 309 2.66 -13.22 11.37
CA THR A 309 2.30 -13.41 9.95
C THR A 309 1.39 -14.62 9.74
N PHE A 310 1.49 -15.65 10.59
CA PHE A 310 0.52 -16.75 10.64
C PHE A 310 -0.90 -16.28 10.98
N GLU A 311 -1.07 -15.39 11.96
CA GLU A 311 -2.39 -14.85 12.31
C GLU A 311 -2.96 -13.99 11.18
N LEU A 312 -2.13 -13.12 10.61
CA LEU A 312 -2.52 -12.31 9.46
C LEU A 312 -2.91 -13.16 8.25
N ALA A 313 -2.14 -14.22 7.93
CA ALA A 313 -2.46 -15.11 6.81
C ALA A 313 -3.82 -15.79 6.99
N ASN A 314 -4.16 -16.21 8.22
CA ASN A 314 -5.47 -16.77 8.52
C ASN A 314 -6.59 -15.73 8.40
N LEU A 315 -6.39 -14.49 8.87
CA LEU A 315 -7.36 -13.42 8.69
C LEU A 315 -7.57 -13.07 7.21
N ILE A 316 -6.49 -12.97 6.43
CA ILE A 316 -6.54 -12.76 4.97
C ILE A 316 -7.35 -13.88 4.32
N PHE A 317 -7.04 -15.15 4.60
CA PHE A 317 -7.79 -16.29 4.09
C PHE A 317 -9.25 -16.27 4.55
N TYR A 318 -9.54 -15.76 5.75
CA TYR A 318 -10.91 -15.70 6.25
C TYR A 318 -11.78 -14.70 5.48
N VAL A 319 -11.21 -13.57 5.07
CA VAL A 319 -11.96 -12.46 4.45
C VAL A 319 -11.79 -12.35 2.93
N HIS A 320 -10.95 -13.19 2.32
CA HIS A 320 -10.56 -13.09 0.89
C HIS A 320 -11.73 -13.17 -0.11
N ASP A 321 -12.85 -13.78 0.28
CA ASP A 321 -14.04 -13.98 -0.54
C ASP A 321 -14.94 -12.73 -0.60
N LEU A 322 -14.67 -11.70 0.21
CA LEU A 322 -15.44 -10.46 0.20
C LEU A 322 -15.07 -9.63 -1.06
N PRO A 323 -16.05 -9.19 -1.87
CA PRO A 323 -15.79 -8.44 -3.09
C PRO A 323 -14.95 -7.17 -2.89
N LEU A 324 -15.08 -6.51 -1.72
CA LEU A 324 -14.31 -5.30 -1.40
C LEU A 324 -12.79 -5.53 -1.36
N MET A 325 -12.34 -6.79 -1.20
CA MET A 325 -10.91 -7.12 -1.19
C MET A 325 -10.26 -6.92 -2.57
N SER A 326 -11.04 -6.85 -3.66
CA SER A 326 -10.52 -6.61 -5.01
C SER A 326 -10.52 -5.13 -5.42
N ILE A 327 -10.98 -4.20 -4.56
CA ILE A 327 -11.02 -2.77 -4.89
C ILE A 327 -9.61 -2.20 -5.05
N ASN A 328 -8.68 -2.62 -4.18
CA ASN A 328 -7.27 -2.31 -4.28
C ASN A 328 -6.45 -3.56 -3.92
N PRO A 329 -6.03 -4.37 -4.90
CA PRO A 329 -5.27 -5.60 -4.65
C PRO A 329 -3.78 -5.33 -4.33
N GLY A 330 -3.36 -4.06 -4.26
CA GLY A 330 -1.96 -3.70 -4.13
C GLY A 330 -1.16 -4.12 -5.36
N LEU A 331 0.01 -4.74 -5.15
CA LEU A 331 0.89 -5.25 -6.22
C LEU A 331 0.56 -6.69 -6.64
N ALA A 332 -0.30 -7.39 -5.90
CA ALA A 332 -0.67 -8.77 -6.19
C ALA A 332 -1.93 -8.79 -7.06
N SER A 333 -1.77 -8.75 -8.38
CA SER A 333 -2.86 -8.82 -9.36
C SER A 333 -3.09 -10.23 -9.90
#